data_AF-A0A699URE2-F1
#
_entry.id   AF-A0A699URE2-F1
#
_cell.length_a   1.000
_cell.length_b   1.000
_cell.length_c   1.000
_cell.angle_alpha   90.00
_cell.angle_beta   90.00
_cell.angle_gamma   90.00
#
_symmetry.space_group_name_H-M   'P 1'
#
loop_
_entity.id
_entity.type
_entity.pdbx_description
1 polymer ?
#
loop_
_entity_poly.entity_id
_entity_poly.type
_entity_poly.pdbx_seq_one_letter_code
_entity_poly.pdbx_strand_id
1 'polypeptide(L)'
;MEFQVGDKVMLKVSPWKGVVRFGKRGKLNPRYVGPFKVLERVRDVAYKFDLPKELSKVHNTFHVSNLKMCHADELLAIPLDGLHFDDKLYFMEKPVEIVDHEVKRLKQSQIPLVEVQWNSKRGPEFT
;
A
#
# COMPACT_ATOMS: atom_id res chain seq x y z
N MET A 1 21.84 -4.81 -3.80
CA MET A 1 21.21 -5.06 -2.48
C MET A 1 20.87 -6.54 -2.44
N GLU A 2 21.36 -7.25 -1.45
CA GLU A 2 21.17 -8.70 -1.31
C GLU A 2 20.58 -9.00 0.06
N PHE A 3 19.69 -9.98 0.12
CA PHE A 3 19.05 -10.43 1.36
C PHE A 3 19.51 -11.86 1.65
N GLN A 4 19.69 -12.17 2.93
CA GLN A 4 20.01 -13.51 3.39
C GLN A 4 18.75 -14.26 3.80
N VAL A 5 18.83 -15.60 3.75
CA VAL A 5 17.78 -16.45 4.29
C VAL A 5 17.64 -16.16 5.79
N GLY A 6 16.41 -15.85 6.21
CA GLY A 6 16.13 -15.44 7.58
C GLY A 6 15.97 -13.94 7.79
N ASP A 7 16.37 -13.10 6.83
CA ASP A 7 16.16 -11.66 6.91
C ASP A 7 14.68 -11.31 6.93
N LYS A 8 14.35 -10.26 7.68
CA LYS A 8 13.02 -9.63 7.67
C LYS A 8 13.01 -8.49 6.65
N VAL A 9 12.14 -8.58 5.66
CA VAL A 9 11.99 -7.55 4.62
C VAL A 9 10.54 -7.13 4.48
N MET A 10 10.32 -5.91 4.04
CA MET A 10 9.00 -5.41 3.73
C MET A 10 8.70 -5.51 2.23
N LEU A 11 7.44 -5.81 1.93
CA LEU A 11 6.96 -5.92 0.56
C LEU A 11 6.32 -4.62 0.10
N LYS A 12 6.71 -4.16 -1.08
CA LYS A 12 6.11 -3.01 -1.76
C LYS A 12 4.71 -3.38 -2.26
N VAL A 13 3.72 -2.63 -1.84
CA VAL A 13 2.32 -2.73 -2.27
C VAL A 13 1.86 -1.43 -2.90
N SER A 14 0.86 -1.54 -3.77
CA SER A 14 0.24 -0.37 -4.40
C SER A 14 -1.22 -0.27 -3.97
N PRO A 15 -1.68 0.88 -3.49
CA PRO A 15 -3.11 1.08 -3.26
C PRO A 15 -3.84 1.07 -4.62
N TRP A 16 -4.89 0.26 -4.72
CA TRP A 16 -5.83 0.29 -5.83
C TRP A 16 -7.08 1.06 -5.41
N LYS A 17 -7.16 2.27 -5.92
CA LYS A 17 -8.17 3.26 -5.59
C LYS A 17 -9.41 2.96 -6.42
N GLY A 18 -10.41 2.32 -5.80
CA GLY A 18 -11.71 2.05 -6.42
C GLY A 18 -12.40 3.36 -6.79
N VAL A 19 -12.94 3.40 -8.01
CA VAL A 19 -13.55 4.55 -8.70
C VAL A 19 -12.56 5.71 -8.94
N VAL A 20 -12.41 6.06 -10.22
CA VAL A 20 -11.51 7.09 -10.75
C VAL A 20 -11.70 8.41 -9.98
N ARG A 21 -10.71 8.78 -9.15
CA ARG A 21 -10.70 10.08 -8.46
C ARG A 21 -10.43 11.21 -9.45
N PHE A 22 -11.17 12.31 -9.34
CA PHE A 22 -10.67 13.64 -9.69
C PHE A 22 -9.88 14.17 -8.48
N GLY A 23 -8.55 14.29 -8.62
CA GLY A 23 -7.66 14.78 -7.55
C GLY A 23 -6.19 14.44 -7.80
N LYS A 24 -5.26 15.18 -7.18
CA LYS A 24 -3.81 14.93 -7.30
C LYS A 24 -3.51 13.54 -6.72
N ARG A 25 -3.13 12.62 -7.60
CA ARG A 25 -2.55 11.31 -7.23
C ARG A 25 -1.42 11.57 -6.24
N GLY A 26 -1.52 11.06 -5.01
CA GLY A 26 -0.38 10.84 -4.10
C GLY A 26 0.58 9.82 -4.73
N LYS A 27 1.18 10.21 -5.85
CA LYS A 27 1.75 9.35 -6.91
C LYS A 27 3.09 8.73 -6.50
N LEU A 28 3.69 9.19 -5.41
CA LEU A 28 5.12 9.05 -5.17
C LEU A 28 5.51 8.30 -3.90
N ASN A 29 4.58 7.81 -3.07
CA ASN A 29 4.93 7.04 -1.87
C ASN A 29 4.58 5.57 -2.04
N PRO A 30 5.55 4.70 -2.40
CA PRO A 30 5.43 3.27 -2.23
C PRO A 30 4.99 2.93 -0.81
N ARG A 31 3.95 2.13 -0.67
CA ARG A 31 3.54 1.61 0.62
C ARG A 31 4.20 0.26 0.83
N TYR A 32 4.67 0.04 2.04
CA TYR A 32 5.31 -1.21 2.44
C TYR A 32 4.46 -1.89 3.50
N VAL A 33 4.33 -3.21 3.39
CA VAL A 33 3.57 -4.04 4.34
C VAL A 33 4.50 -5.07 4.94
N GLY A 34 4.32 -5.28 6.25
CA GLY A 34 4.85 -6.37 7.07
C GLY A 34 6.36 -6.62 7.01
N PRO A 35 7.00 -7.05 8.10
CA PRO A 35 8.21 -7.84 7.95
C PRO A 35 7.83 -9.27 7.54
N PHE A 36 8.29 -9.73 6.39
CA PHE A 36 8.24 -11.13 5.96
C PHE A 36 9.63 -11.74 6.03
N LYS A 37 9.70 -13.01 6.41
CA LYS A 37 10.95 -13.76 6.47
C LYS A 37 11.32 -14.29 5.09
N VAL A 38 12.55 -14.03 4.65
CA VAL A 38 13.13 -14.67 3.46
C VAL A 38 13.31 -16.17 3.75
N LEU A 39 12.69 -17.03 2.96
CA LEU A 39 12.86 -18.49 3.03
C LEU A 39 14.02 -18.96 2.16
N GLU A 40 14.12 -18.44 0.94
CA GLU A 40 15.07 -18.94 -0.05
C GLU A 40 15.37 -17.86 -1.10
N ARG A 41 16.58 -17.86 -1.65
CA ARG A 41 16.94 -17.11 -2.86
C ARG A 41 16.75 -18.02 -4.07
N VAL A 42 15.71 -17.76 -4.86
CA VAL A 42 15.34 -18.60 -6.03
C VAL A 42 16.23 -18.28 -7.24
N ARG A 43 16.65 -17.02 -7.40
CA ARG A 43 17.58 -16.53 -8.43
C ARG A 43 18.37 -15.34 -7.91
N ASP A 44 19.30 -14.83 -8.69
CA ASP A 44 20.13 -13.67 -8.33
C ASP A 44 19.31 -12.46 -7.84
N VAL A 45 18.13 -12.24 -8.40
CA VAL A 45 17.26 -11.08 -8.10
C VAL A 45 15.88 -11.43 -7.56
N ALA A 46 15.62 -12.71 -7.24
CA ALA A 46 14.30 -13.18 -6.81
C ALA A 46 14.36 -13.97 -5.50
N TYR A 47 13.50 -13.62 -4.56
CA TYR A 47 13.46 -14.19 -3.21
C TYR A 47 12.08 -14.75 -2.91
N LYS A 48 12.06 -15.89 -2.21
CA LYS A 48 10.86 -16.56 -1.74
C LYS A 48 10.61 -16.23 -0.28
N PHE A 49 9.36 -15.97 0.07
CA PHE A 49 8.95 -15.53 1.39
C PHE A 49 7.95 -16.47 2.05
N ASP A 50 7.95 -16.46 3.38
CA ASP A 50 6.86 -17.00 4.16
C ASP A 50 5.74 -15.97 4.22
N LEU A 51 4.76 -16.11 3.32
CA LEU A 51 3.62 -15.22 3.25
C LEU A 51 2.48 -15.73 4.13
N PRO A 52 1.82 -14.84 4.88
CA PRO A 52 0.69 -15.23 5.71
C PRO A 52 -0.56 -15.44 4.83
N LYS A 53 -1.60 -16.05 5.42
CA LYS A 53 -2.78 -16.51 4.67
C LYS A 53 -3.54 -15.39 3.96
N GLU A 54 -3.42 -14.16 4.44
CA GLU A 54 -4.03 -12.96 3.84
C GLU A 54 -3.46 -12.68 2.43
N LEU A 55 -2.24 -13.14 2.16
CA LEU A 55 -1.56 -13.03 0.87
C LEU A 55 -1.48 -14.36 0.11
N SER A 56 -2.27 -15.38 0.50
CA SER A 56 -2.22 -16.72 -0.10
C SER A 56 -2.50 -16.76 -1.61
N LYS A 57 -3.24 -15.77 -2.14
CA LYS A 57 -3.49 -15.65 -3.59
C LYS A 57 -2.28 -15.13 -4.38
N VAL A 58 -1.36 -14.43 -3.70
CA VAL A 58 -0.18 -13.85 -4.32
C VAL A 58 0.95 -14.87 -4.33
N HIS A 59 1.70 -14.92 -5.42
CA HIS A 59 2.92 -15.72 -5.49
C HIS A 59 3.93 -15.28 -4.41
N ASN A 60 4.50 -16.25 -3.70
CA ASN A 60 5.45 -16.00 -2.62
C ASN A 60 6.87 -15.64 -3.10
N THR A 61 7.08 -15.41 -4.40
CA THR A 61 8.39 -15.08 -4.98
C THR A 61 8.35 -13.66 -5.53
N PHE A 62 9.24 -12.80 -5.05
CA PHE A 62 9.30 -11.39 -5.45
C PHE A 62 10.68 -10.97 -5.93
N HIS A 63 10.68 -10.03 -6.87
CA HIS A 63 11.88 -9.38 -7.35
C HIS A 63 12.45 -8.39 -6.30
N VAL A 64 13.77 -8.27 -6.23
CA VAL A 64 14.49 -7.40 -5.28
C VAL A 64 14.01 -5.94 -5.27
N SER A 65 13.53 -5.43 -6.41
CA SER A 65 12.99 -4.06 -6.54
C SER A 65 11.70 -3.81 -5.74
N ASN A 66 11.00 -4.89 -5.37
CA ASN A 66 9.75 -4.82 -4.60
C ASN A 66 9.99 -5.01 -3.10
N LEU A 67 11.25 -5.11 -2.68
CA LEU A 67 11.62 -5.38 -1.30
C LEU A 67 12.30 -4.15 -0.69
N LYS A 68 12.04 -3.90 0.60
CA LYS A 68 12.77 -2.92 1.41
C LYS A 68 13.25 -3.61 2.67
N MET A 69 14.50 -3.40 3.05
CA MET A 69 15.03 -3.96 4.29
C MET A 69 14.25 -3.41 5.49
N CYS A 70 13.86 -4.30 6.40
CA CYS A 70 13.18 -3.91 7.63
C CYS A 70 14.24 -3.46 8.64
N HIS A 71 14.71 -2.22 8.51
CA HIS A 71 15.33 -1.52 9.63
C HIS A 71 14.22 -1.08 10.61
N ALA A 72 14.53 -0.51 11.77
CA ALA A 72 13.58 -0.11 12.83
C ALA A 72 12.38 0.80 12.42
N ASP A 73 12.22 1.04 11.13
CA ASP A 73 11.13 1.62 10.36
C ASP A 73 9.82 0.77 10.38
N GLU A 74 9.61 -0.07 11.40
CA GLU A 74 8.35 -0.83 11.60
C GLU A 74 7.13 0.10 11.68
N LEU A 75 7.33 1.36 12.10
CA LEU A 75 6.30 2.41 12.12
C LEU A 75 5.79 2.79 10.72
N LEU A 76 6.56 2.52 9.65
CA LEU A 76 6.13 2.71 8.27
C LEU A 76 5.53 1.45 7.65
N ALA A 77 5.49 0.32 8.35
CA ALA A 77 4.83 -0.87 7.85
C ALA A 77 3.33 -0.78 8.09
N ILE A 78 2.52 -0.94 7.04
CA ILE A 78 1.08 -1.06 7.23
C ILE A 78 0.80 -2.47 7.78
N PRO A 79 0.10 -2.61 8.90
CA PRO A 79 -0.30 -3.92 9.40
C PRO A 79 -1.20 -4.59 8.36
N LEU A 80 -0.98 -5.88 8.14
CA LEU A 80 -1.72 -6.69 7.17
C LEU A 80 -3.17 -6.95 7.59
N ASP A 81 -3.44 -6.86 8.89
CA ASP A 81 -4.76 -7.15 9.46
C ASP A 81 -5.83 -6.31 8.71
N GLY A 82 -6.91 -6.93 8.25
CA GLY A 82 -8.02 -6.28 7.54
C GLY A 82 -7.73 -5.71 6.13
N LEU A 83 -6.55 -5.93 5.54
CA LEU A 83 -6.28 -5.58 4.14
C LEU A 83 -6.48 -6.79 3.23
N HIS A 84 -7.41 -6.68 2.27
CA HIS A 84 -7.56 -7.68 1.21
C HIS A 84 -6.68 -7.28 0.02
N PHE A 85 -5.70 -8.12 -0.31
CA PHE A 85 -4.85 -7.95 -1.48
C PHE A 85 -5.33 -8.84 -2.62
N ASP A 86 -5.27 -8.29 -3.84
CA ASP A 86 -5.42 -9.06 -5.07
C ASP A 86 -4.08 -9.67 -5.50
N ASP A 87 -4.11 -10.56 -6.50
CA ASP A 87 -2.96 -11.32 -7.03
C ASP A 87 -1.78 -10.42 -7.47
N LYS A 88 -2.07 -9.14 -7.75
CA LYS A 88 -1.12 -8.11 -8.17
C LYS A 88 -0.61 -7.23 -7.02
N LEU A 89 -0.80 -7.61 -5.75
CA LEU A 89 -0.43 -6.82 -4.56
C LEU A 89 -1.15 -5.46 -4.48
N TYR A 90 -2.37 -5.42 -5.00
CA TYR A 90 -3.25 -4.28 -4.93
C TYR A 90 -4.21 -4.41 -3.75
N PHE A 91 -4.31 -3.39 -2.90
CA PHE A 91 -5.32 -3.33 -1.83
C PHE A 91 -6.29 -2.17 -2.05
N MET A 92 -7.56 -2.39 -1.66
CA MET A 92 -8.61 -1.40 -1.81
C MET A 92 -8.71 -0.51 -0.58
N GLU A 93 -8.55 0.81 -0.76
CA GLU A 93 -8.90 1.79 0.27
C GLU A 93 -10.40 2.08 0.21
N LYS A 94 -11.09 1.99 1.36
CA LYS A 94 -12.48 2.39 1.49
C LYS A 94 -12.57 3.82 2.03
N PRO A 95 -13.47 4.66 1.50
CA PRO A 95 -13.79 5.94 2.14
C PRO A 95 -14.45 5.66 3.49
N VAL A 96 -14.10 6.46 4.49
CA VAL A 96 -14.67 6.39 5.84
C VAL A 96 -15.85 7.33 5.92
N GLU A 97 -15.59 8.60 5.66
CA GLU A 97 -16.57 9.67 5.85
C GLU A 97 -16.20 10.89 4.99
N ILE A 98 -17.18 11.73 4.69
CA ILE A 98 -16.94 13.05 4.11
C ILE A 98 -16.74 14.03 5.26
N VAL A 99 -15.55 14.59 5.38
CA VAL A 99 -15.15 15.49 6.48
C VAL A 99 -15.63 16.91 6.22
N ASP A 100 -15.58 17.35 4.96
CA ASP A 100 -15.92 18.72 4.59
C ASP A 100 -16.51 18.83 3.19
N HIS A 101 -17.21 19.94 2.94
CA HIS A 101 -17.81 20.29 1.66
C HIS A 101 -17.45 21.74 1.31
N GLU A 102 -16.76 21.95 0.19
CA GLU A 102 -16.43 23.28 -0.32
C GLU A 102 -17.10 23.50 -1.68
N VAL A 103 -17.67 24.68 -1.93
CA VAL A 103 -18.19 25.01 -3.26
C VAL A 103 -17.25 25.98 -3.95
N LYS A 104 -16.55 25.50 -4.99
CA LYS A 104 -15.66 26.34 -5.78
C LYS A 104 -16.44 27.08 -6.87
N ARG A 105 -16.50 28.41 -6.75
CA ARG A 105 -17.11 29.28 -7.77
C ARG A 105 -16.11 29.57 -8.89
N LEU A 106 -16.48 29.22 -10.11
CA LEU A 106 -15.84 29.65 -11.35
C LEU A 106 -16.64 30.79 -11.99
N LYS A 107 -16.12 31.36 -13.08
CA LYS A 107 -16.76 32.51 -13.78
C LYS A 107 -18.20 32.23 -14.22
N GLN A 108 -18.56 30.98 -14.50
CA GLN A 108 -19.88 30.59 -15.01
C GLN A 108 -20.50 29.37 -14.32
N SER A 109 -19.83 28.76 -13.34
CA SER A 109 -20.30 27.53 -12.71
C SER A 109 -19.90 27.46 -11.24
N GLN A 110 -20.60 26.60 -10.50
CA GLN A 110 -20.26 26.24 -9.13
C GLN A 110 -19.99 24.73 -9.10
N ILE A 111 -18.86 24.34 -8.54
CA ILE A 111 -18.48 22.93 -8.43
C ILE A 111 -18.43 22.58 -6.94
N PRO A 112 -19.33 21.73 -6.44
CA PRO A 112 -19.21 21.18 -5.10
C PRO A 112 -18.02 20.20 -5.04
N LEU A 113 -17.14 20.44 -4.10
CA LEU A 113 -15.99 19.64 -3.73
C LEU A 113 -16.27 19.04 -2.35
N VAL A 114 -15.79 17.82 -2.12
CA VAL A 114 -15.93 17.13 -0.86
C VAL A 114 -14.57 16.61 -0.42
N GLU A 115 -14.23 16.84 0.84
CA GLU A 115 -13.04 16.29 1.47
C GLU A 115 -13.42 14.94 2.07
N VAL A 116 -12.75 13.87 1.64
CA VAL A 116 -13.10 12.50 2.05
C VAL A 116 -11.99 11.94 2.91
N GLN A 117 -12.33 11.52 4.13
CA GLN A 117 -11.44 10.73 4.97
C GLN A 117 -11.34 9.31 4.44
N TRP A 118 -10.11 8.84 4.24
CA TRP A 118 -9.83 7.48 3.80
C TRP A 118 -9.39 6.60 4.96
N ASN A 119 -9.71 5.30 4.91
CA ASN A 119 -9.30 4.33 5.93
C ASN A 119 -7.82 3.94 5.78
N SER A 120 -6.95 4.93 5.94
CA SER A 120 -5.51 4.76 6.04
C SER A 120 -5.20 4.29 7.47
N LYS A 121 -4.75 3.04 7.63
CA LYS A 121 -4.36 2.48 8.94
C LYS A 121 -3.14 3.18 9.60
N ARG A 122 -2.59 4.24 8.99
CA ARG A 122 -1.50 5.06 9.56
C ARG A 122 -1.98 6.40 10.15
N GLY A 123 -3.29 6.63 10.21
CA GLY A 123 -3.87 7.90 10.63
C GLY A 123 -4.60 8.61 9.48
N PRO A 124 -5.37 9.67 9.79
CA PRO A 124 -6.19 10.36 8.80
C PRO A 124 -5.30 11.06 7.76
N GLU A 125 -5.40 10.62 6.50
CA GLU A 125 -4.93 11.37 5.33
C GLU A 125 -6.14 12.14 4.80
N PHE A 126 -6.10 13.47 4.94
CA PHE A 126 -7.11 14.41 4.45
C PHE A 126 -6.80 14.81 2.99
N THR A 127 -7.80 14.84 2.10
CA THR A 127 -7.65 15.26 0.69
C THR A 127 -8.97 15.75 0.10
#